data_AF-A0A355GLR6-F1
#
_entry.id   AF-A0A355GLR6-F1
#
_cell.length_a   1.000
_cell.length_b   1.000
_cell.length_c   1.000
_cell.angle_alpha   90.00
_cell.angle_beta   90.00
_cell.angle_gamma   90.00
#
_symmetry.space_group_name_H-M   'P 1'
#
loop_
_entity.id
_entity.type
_entity.pdbx_description
1 polymer ?
#
loop_
_entity_poly.entity_id
_entity_poly.type
_entity_poly.pdbx_seq_one_letter_code
_entity_poly.pdbx_strand_id
1 'polypeptide(L)'
;MMSFTRKRTIQTACLFLVTLSVPLCQSASFAATKSADQTDKRQRVDAVTMAEKIDQLLEAELKKANITPAPLANDEDFLRRITFDLAGRKPSTSEVILFGLDGSPGKRRAVIDDLLKSDEYGVNWARYWRDVIYLRATDARSRINQNEFEEWMTTQLNQNKSWDQITTDLLTATGDVRENGNTALIFAHQGDPAELAAETSRIFLGIQIQCANCHDHPTDKWKRNSFHELAAFFPRVRVRPVRDATPRTFEVVSMDRGTDGNQYAQRMKMLQDPSMLFRLYDKNRDGKLTEQEVQRTRMARGFEQMVARGDKDGDKALTAEEIKGIPAPENMQRFMTEYHMPDLNDPTSMGKVVQPVLFVGTKAPEGLDDIERRETLSKFLTTPSNVWFSRAIVNRLWAEMLGEGFY
;
A
#
# COMPACT_ATOMS: atom_id res chain seq x y z
N MET A 1 -37.32 -83.93 4.79
CA MET A 1 -38.32 -83.81 3.71
C MET A 1 -37.81 -82.78 2.70
N MET A 2 -37.57 -83.22 1.46
CA MET A 2 -37.31 -82.48 0.21
C MET A 2 -36.25 -81.35 0.27
N SER A 3 -34.98 -81.55 -0.11
CA SER A 3 -34.43 -81.76 -1.48
C SER A 3 -34.95 -80.78 -2.53
N PHE A 4 -34.11 -79.90 -3.07
CA PHE A 4 -33.54 -80.10 -4.42
C PHE A 4 -32.39 -79.13 -4.75
N THR A 5 -31.36 -79.73 -5.33
CA THR A 5 -30.11 -79.25 -5.94
C THR A 5 -30.27 -78.59 -7.33
N ARG A 6 -29.36 -77.68 -7.72
CA ARG A 6 -28.42 -77.79 -8.89
C ARG A 6 -27.65 -76.47 -9.14
N LYS A 7 -26.30 -76.49 -9.04
CA LYS A 7 -25.25 -76.52 -10.12
C LYS A 7 -25.13 -75.22 -10.96
N ARG A 8 -24.07 -74.42 -10.71
CA ARG A 8 -22.80 -74.26 -11.49
C ARG A 8 -23.00 -73.68 -12.89
N THR A 9 -22.28 -72.61 -13.26
CA THR A 9 -21.16 -72.61 -14.25
C THR A 9 -20.43 -71.25 -14.24
N ILE A 10 -19.12 -71.33 -14.50
CA ILE A 10 -18.08 -70.30 -14.61
C ILE A 10 -18.25 -69.44 -15.87
N GLN A 11 -17.94 -68.15 -15.82
CA GLN A 11 -17.32 -67.47 -16.97
C GLN A 11 -16.52 -66.24 -16.56
N THR A 12 -15.21 -66.37 -16.71
CA THR A 12 -14.18 -65.32 -16.73
C THR A 12 -14.38 -64.47 -17.99
N ALA A 13 -14.37 -63.14 -17.87
CA ALA A 13 -14.25 -62.24 -19.01
C ALA A 13 -13.33 -61.07 -18.64
N CYS A 14 -12.08 -61.17 -19.12
CA CYS A 14 -11.17 -60.05 -19.31
C CYS A 14 -11.85 -59.01 -20.22
N LEU A 15 -11.78 -57.73 -19.85
CA LEU A 15 -11.93 -56.65 -20.81
C LEU A 15 -10.80 -55.64 -20.68
N PHE A 16 -10.24 -55.37 -21.85
CA PHE A 16 -9.05 -54.62 -22.16
C PHE A 16 -9.17 -53.15 -21.76
N LEU A 17 -8.12 -52.64 -21.11
CA LEU A 17 -7.77 -51.22 -21.05
C LEU A 17 -7.33 -50.75 -22.43
N VAL A 18 -8.12 -49.88 -23.06
CA VAL A 18 -7.67 -49.02 -24.15
C VAL A 18 -7.51 -47.62 -23.60
N THR A 19 -6.26 -47.22 -23.41
CA THR A 19 -5.85 -45.87 -23.03
C THR A 19 -5.96 -44.95 -24.24
N LEU A 20 -6.92 -44.02 -24.23
CA LEU A 20 -6.85 -42.80 -25.04
C LEU A 20 -6.34 -41.67 -24.14
N SER A 21 -5.05 -41.38 -24.29
CA SER A 21 -4.39 -40.22 -23.68
C SER A 21 -4.77 -38.95 -24.44
N VAL A 22 -5.65 -38.14 -23.87
CA VAL A 22 -5.78 -36.72 -24.21
C VAL A 22 -5.02 -35.93 -23.14
N PRO A 23 -4.02 -35.10 -23.50
CA PRO A 23 -3.36 -34.27 -22.52
C PRO A 23 -4.30 -33.10 -22.20
N LEU A 24 -5.07 -33.21 -21.12
CA LEU A 24 -5.70 -32.03 -20.52
C LEU A 24 -4.58 -31.22 -19.87
N CYS A 25 -4.20 -30.15 -20.57
CA CYS A 25 -3.46 -29.03 -20.03
C CYS A 25 -4.26 -28.47 -18.84
N GLN A 26 -3.87 -28.81 -17.61
CA GLN A 26 -4.43 -28.18 -16.41
C GLN A 26 -3.83 -26.78 -16.32
N SER A 27 -4.52 -25.81 -16.94
CA SER A 27 -4.45 -24.43 -16.48
C SER A 27 -5.00 -24.41 -15.06
N ALA A 28 -4.14 -24.16 -14.07
CA ALA A 28 -4.57 -23.85 -12.72
C ALA A 28 -5.33 -22.51 -12.76
N SER A 29 -6.65 -22.58 -12.95
CA SER A 29 -7.53 -21.45 -12.67
C SER A 29 -7.46 -21.18 -11.17
N PHE A 30 -6.78 -20.09 -10.80
CA PHE A 30 -6.94 -19.46 -9.50
C PHE A 30 -8.40 -19.00 -9.39
N ALA A 31 -9.25 -19.89 -8.87
CA ALA A 31 -10.53 -19.49 -8.34
C ALA A 31 -10.25 -18.67 -7.08
N ALA A 32 -10.59 -17.38 -7.11
CA ALA A 32 -10.66 -16.51 -5.96
C ALA A 32 -11.68 -17.09 -4.96
N THR A 33 -11.25 -18.02 -4.13
CA THR A 33 -11.99 -18.41 -2.94
C THR A 33 -11.88 -17.25 -1.96
N LYS A 34 -13.01 -16.55 -1.82
CA LYS A 34 -13.35 -15.69 -0.68
C LYS A 34 -12.62 -16.21 0.57
N SER A 35 -11.60 -15.48 1.02
CA SER A 35 -10.77 -15.83 2.17
C SER A 35 -11.67 -15.97 3.40
N ALA A 36 -12.07 -17.21 3.68
CA ALA A 36 -12.69 -17.57 4.94
C ALA A 36 -11.66 -17.36 6.03
N ASP A 37 -11.93 -16.37 6.89
CA ASP A 37 -11.52 -16.24 8.29
C ASP A 37 -10.49 -17.27 8.77
N GLN A 38 -9.24 -17.13 8.31
CA GLN A 38 -8.09 -17.73 8.98
C GLN A 38 -7.70 -16.75 10.08
N THR A 39 -8.42 -16.81 11.19
CA THR A 39 -7.92 -16.35 12.48
C THR A 39 -6.62 -17.11 12.74
N ASP A 40 -5.50 -16.53 12.35
CA ASP A 40 -4.16 -16.97 12.70
C ASP A 40 -4.13 -17.08 14.23
N LYS A 41 -4.22 -18.30 14.77
CA LYS A 41 -4.11 -18.60 16.20
C LYS A 41 -2.66 -18.41 16.64
N ARG A 42 -2.09 -17.22 16.41
CA ARG A 42 -0.88 -16.80 17.11
C ARG A 42 -1.22 -16.87 18.59
N GLN A 43 -0.48 -17.69 19.33
CA GLN A 43 -0.62 -17.79 20.76
C GLN A 43 -0.38 -16.40 21.35
N ARG A 44 -1.44 -15.71 21.77
CA ARG A 44 -1.31 -14.42 22.44
C ARG A 44 -0.46 -14.63 23.68
N VAL A 45 0.67 -13.94 23.73
CA VAL A 45 1.45 -13.87 24.96
C VAL A 45 0.61 -13.10 25.97
N ASP A 46 0.54 -13.62 27.19
CA ASP A 46 -0.12 -12.94 28.29
C ASP A 46 0.51 -11.56 28.51
N ALA A 47 -0.32 -10.52 28.56
CA ALA A 47 0.14 -9.14 28.59
C ALA A 47 0.89 -8.82 29.89
N VAL A 48 0.48 -9.42 31.01
CA VAL A 48 1.15 -9.24 32.31
C VAL A 48 2.55 -9.84 32.25
N THR A 49 2.65 -11.08 31.77
CA THR A 49 3.94 -11.77 31.59
C THR A 49 4.88 -11.00 30.64
N MET A 50 4.34 -10.37 29.60
CA MET A 50 5.14 -9.54 28.69
C MET A 50 5.59 -8.22 29.35
N ALA A 51 4.70 -7.55 30.10
CA ALA A 51 5.04 -6.33 30.83
C ALA A 51 6.16 -6.59 31.85
N GLU A 52 6.09 -7.68 32.62
CA GLU A 52 7.14 -8.07 33.57
C GLU A 52 8.50 -8.28 32.88
N LYS A 53 8.51 -8.86 31.68
CA LYS A 53 9.75 -9.01 30.89
C LYS A 53 10.30 -7.67 30.42
N ILE A 54 9.43 -6.75 30.02
CA ILE A 54 9.83 -5.40 29.62
C ILE A 54 10.41 -4.66 30.83
N ASP A 55 9.76 -4.73 32.00
CA ASP A 55 10.23 -4.12 33.24
C ASP A 55 11.61 -4.64 33.64
N GLN A 56 11.85 -5.95 33.54
CA GLN A 56 13.16 -6.55 33.79
C GLN A 56 14.25 -6.01 32.85
N LEU A 57 13.94 -5.79 31.57
CA LEU A 57 14.88 -5.23 30.61
C LEU A 57 15.18 -3.75 30.90
N LEU A 58 14.15 -2.98 31.24
CA LEU A 58 14.30 -1.57 31.61
C LEU A 58 15.12 -1.42 32.90
N GLU A 59 14.82 -2.21 33.93
CA GLU A 59 15.56 -2.17 35.20
C GLU A 59 17.03 -2.53 35.02
N ALA A 60 17.33 -3.51 34.16
CA ALA A 60 18.71 -3.88 33.83
C ALA A 60 19.48 -2.72 33.18
N GLU A 61 18.88 -2.03 32.21
CA GLU A 61 19.52 -0.87 31.55
C GLU A 61 19.65 0.34 32.50
N LEU A 62 18.62 0.64 33.31
CA LEU A 62 18.69 1.72 34.30
C LEU A 62 19.79 1.47 35.32
N LYS A 63 19.94 0.23 35.81
CA LYS A 63 21.01 -0.16 36.73
C LYS A 63 22.39 0.00 36.08
N LYS A 64 22.55 -0.42 34.83
CA LYS A 64 23.79 -0.26 34.06
C LYS A 64 24.15 1.22 33.86
N ALA A 65 23.15 2.07 33.66
CA ALA A 65 23.30 3.51 33.52
C ALA A 65 23.44 4.25 34.87
N ASN A 66 23.34 3.55 36.02
CA ASN A 66 23.28 4.14 37.37
C ASN A 66 22.16 5.18 37.52
N ILE A 67 21.03 4.99 36.83
CA ILE A 67 19.86 5.86 36.91
C ILE A 67 18.91 5.31 37.96
N THR A 68 18.51 6.17 38.90
CA THR A 68 17.44 5.84 39.84
C THR A 68 16.08 6.14 39.20
N PRO A 69 15.15 5.16 39.11
CA PRO A 69 13.82 5.40 38.58
C PRO A 69 13.07 6.48 39.35
N ALA A 70 12.19 7.22 38.67
CA ALA A 70 11.27 8.14 39.32
C ALA A 70 10.32 7.38 40.27
N PRO A 71 9.86 8.01 41.36
CA PRO A 71 8.85 7.41 42.21
C PRO A 71 7.55 7.15 41.43
N LEU A 72 6.79 6.15 41.87
CA LEU A 72 5.48 5.85 41.29
C LEU A 72 4.57 7.08 41.36
N ALA A 73 3.90 7.38 40.25
CA ALA A 73 2.90 8.43 40.20
C ALA A 73 1.78 8.16 41.22
N ASN A 74 1.24 9.23 41.83
CA ASN A 74 0.03 9.13 42.64
C ASN A 74 -1.18 8.77 41.77
N ASP A 75 -2.29 8.41 42.41
CA ASP A 75 -3.49 7.91 41.72
C ASP A 75 -4.17 8.96 40.82
N GLU A 76 -4.17 10.22 41.23
CA GLU A 76 -4.77 11.33 40.48
C GLU A 76 -4.00 11.60 39.17
N ASP A 77 -2.67 11.67 39.27
CA ASP A 77 -1.77 11.83 38.13
C ASP A 77 -1.85 10.63 37.19
N PHE A 78 -1.84 9.41 37.76
CA PHE A 78 -1.96 8.18 36.97
C PHE A 78 -3.27 8.14 36.19
N LEU A 79 -4.41 8.33 36.85
CA LEU A 79 -5.72 8.28 36.22
C LEU A 79 -5.84 9.36 35.14
N ARG A 80 -5.41 10.59 35.45
CA ARG A 80 -5.44 11.69 34.47
C ARG A 80 -4.65 11.33 33.22
N ARG A 81 -3.39 10.89 33.36
CA ARG A 81 -2.51 10.58 32.22
C ARG A 81 -3.08 9.45 31.37
N ILE A 82 -3.42 8.32 31.99
CA ILE A 82 -3.88 7.15 31.25
C ILE A 82 -5.21 7.40 30.53
N THR A 83 -6.12 8.22 31.07
CA THR A 83 -7.35 8.60 30.36
C THR A 83 -7.06 9.51 29.17
N PHE A 84 -6.08 10.42 29.25
CA PHE A 84 -5.67 11.21 28.09
C PHE A 84 -5.03 10.32 27.02
N ASP A 85 -4.08 9.46 27.40
CA ASP A 85 -3.31 8.65 26.47
C ASP A 85 -4.18 7.61 25.75
N LEU A 86 -5.12 6.99 26.47
CA LEU A 86 -5.99 5.97 25.90
C LEU A 86 -7.26 6.55 25.30
N ALA A 87 -8.00 7.39 26.01
CA ALA A 87 -9.32 7.87 25.60
C ALA A 87 -9.35 9.29 25.04
N GLY A 88 -8.24 10.03 25.04
CA GLY A 88 -8.16 11.38 24.46
C GLY A 88 -8.98 12.44 25.21
N ARG A 89 -9.36 12.17 26.47
CA ARG A 89 -10.17 13.07 27.30
C ARG A 89 -9.67 13.08 28.74
N LYS A 90 -10.17 14.05 29.51
CA LYS A 90 -10.02 14.01 30.97
C LYS A 90 -10.92 12.92 31.59
N PRO A 91 -10.55 12.37 32.76
CA PRO A 91 -11.47 11.51 33.51
C PRO A 91 -12.70 12.31 33.95
N SER A 92 -13.86 11.65 33.91
CA SER A 92 -15.12 12.17 34.42
C SER A 92 -15.12 12.20 35.95
N THR A 93 -16.00 13.01 36.54
CA THR A 93 -16.15 13.08 37.99
C THR A 93 -16.43 11.71 38.62
N SER A 94 -17.27 10.90 37.97
CA SER A 94 -17.60 9.55 38.44
C SER A 94 -16.39 8.61 38.40
N GLU A 95 -15.59 8.63 37.33
CA GLU A 95 -14.37 7.82 37.22
C GLU A 95 -13.35 8.20 38.31
N VAL A 96 -13.16 9.50 38.58
CA VAL A 96 -12.26 9.97 39.65
C VAL A 96 -12.71 9.45 41.02
N ILE A 97 -14.00 9.58 41.34
CA ILE A 97 -14.55 9.13 42.63
C ILE A 97 -14.42 7.61 42.77
N LEU A 98 -14.81 6.84 41.74
CA LEU A 98 -14.77 5.38 41.78
C LEU A 98 -13.34 4.87 41.91
N PHE A 99 -12.39 5.43 41.14
CA PHE A 99 -10.99 5.03 41.18
C PHE A 99 -10.30 5.41 42.51
N GLY A 100 -10.67 6.54 43.10
CA GLY A 100 -10.17 6.99 44.39
C GLY A 100 -10.67 6.15 45.57
N LEU A 101 -11.91 5.65 45.49
CA LEU A 101 -12.50 4.77 46.52
C LEU A 101 -12.10 3.30 46.37
N ASP A 102 -11.61 2.89 45.20
CA ASP A 102 -11.11 1.54 44.99
C ASP A 102 -9.75 1.35 45.68
N GLY A 103 -9.72 0.48 46.70
CA GLY A 103 -8.52 0.06 47.42
C GLY A 103 -7.87 -1.21 46.86
N SER A 104 -8.38 -1.75 45.76
CA SER A 104 -7.89 -3.01 45.20
C SER A 104 -6.46 -2.83 44.64
N PRO A 105 -5.55 -3.80 44.87
CA PRO A 105 -4.20 -3.76 44.28
C PRO A 105 -4.20 -3.76 42.75
N GLY A 106 -5.30 -4.17 42.12
CA GLY A 106 -5.46 -4.29 40.67
C GLY A 106 -6.11 -3.10 39.98
N LYS A 107 -6.54 -2.06 40.70
CA LYS A 107 -7.36 -0.97 40.15
C LYS A 107 -6.77 -0.26 38.94
N ARG A 108 -5.44 -0.07 38.91
CA ARG A 108 -4.73 0.55 37.78
C ARG A 108 -4.82 -0.29 36.51
N ARG A 109 -4.74 -1.61 36.66
CA ARG A 109 -4.91 -2.55 35.55
C ARG A 109 -6.36 -2.57 35.07
N ALA A 110 -7.30 -2.62 36.01
CA ALA A 110 -8.73 -2.62 35.68
C ALA A 110 -9.12 -1.38 34.86
N VAL A 111 -8.69 -0.18 35.26
CA VAL A 111 -8.99 1.04 34.49
C VAL A 111 -8.30 1.07 33.13
N ILE A 112 -7.07 0.55 33.00
CA ILE A 112 -6.41 0.39 31.69
C ILE A 112 -7.23 -0.55 30.80
N ASP A 113 -7.64 -1.71 31.31
CA ASP A 113 -8.43 -2.69 30.57
C ASP A 113 -9.79 -2.14 30.13
N ASP A 114 -10.43 -1.33 30.98
CA ASP A 114 -11.71 -0.68 30.67
C ASP A 114 -11.55 0.40 29.60
N LEU A 115 -10.49 1.23 29.69
CA LEU A 115 -10.18 2.26 28.70
C LEU A 115 -9.81 1.64 27.35
N LEU A 116 -9.01 0.57 27.31
CA LEU A 116 -8.65 -0.12 26.07
C LEU A 116 -9.85 -0.78 25.39
N LYS A 117 -10.91 -1.11 26.14
CA LYS A 117 -12.16 -1.67 25.61
C LYS A 117 -13.18 -0.60 25.23
N SER A 118 -12.97 0.67 25.60
CA SER A 118 -13.93 1.72 25.32
C SER A 118 -13.86 2.16 23.86
N ASP A 119 -14.98 2.64 23.32
CA ASP A 119 -15.00 3.15 21.94
C ASP A 119 -14.06 4.36 21.74
N GLU A 120 -13.82 5.08 22.83
CA GLU A 120 -13.00 6.29 22.89
C GLU A 120 -11.53 5.98 22.59
N TYR A 121 -11.06 4.76 22.91
CA TYR A 121 -9.73 4.30 22.53
C TYR A 121 -9.53 4.35 21.02
N GLY A 122 -10.43 3.74 20.26
CA GLY A 122 -10.39 3.75 18.80
C GLY A 122 -10.46 5.18 18.25
N VAL A 123 -11.32 6.03 18.80
CA VAL A 123 -11.45 7.44 18.35
C VAL A 123 -10.15 8.22 18.57
N ASN A 124 -9.55 8.10 19.74
CA ASN A 124 -8.31 8.80 20.07
C ASN A 124 -7.16 8.34 19.16
N TRP A 125 -6.97 7.03 19.05
CA TRP A 125 -5.88 6.46 18.27
C TRP A 125 -6.10 6.56 16.76
N ALA A 126 -7.33 6.61 16.27
CA ALA A 126 -7.61 6.89 14.87
C ALA A 126 -7.10 8.28 14.44
N ARG A 127 -7.20 9.29 15.30
CA ARG A 127 -6.66 10.64 15.04
C ARG A 127 -5.14 10.63 14.99
N TYR A 128 -4.49 9.90 15.90
CA TYR A 128 -3.05 9.68 15.84
C TYR A 128 -2.64 9.08 14.48
N TRP A 129 -3.31 8.01 14.05
CA TRP A 129 -3.01 7.36 12.78
C TRP A 129 -3.35 8.22 11.56
N ARG A 130 -4.36 9.09 11.66
CA ARG A 130 -4.64 10.09 10.62
C ARG A 130 -3.44 11.00 10.48
N ASP A 131 -2.91 11.52 11.59
CA ASP A 131 -1.76 12.41 11.54
C ASP A 131 -0.51 11.69 11.02
N VAL A 132 -0.32 10.41 11.36
CA VAL A 132 0.73 9.57 10.77
C VAL A 132 0.57 9.47 9.25
N ILE A 133 -0.61 9.16 8.72
CA ILE A 133 -0.86 9.01 7.28
C ILE A 133 -0.72 10.35 6.54
N TYR A 134 -1.26 11.42 7.10
CA TYR A 134 -1.34 12.72 6.44
C TYR A 134 -0.14 13.65 6.71
N LEU A 135 0.86 13.20 7.49
CA LEU A 135 2.01 14.02 7.91
C LEU A 135 2.74 14.67 6.72
N ARG A 136 2.95 13.91 5.66
CA ARG A 136 3.67 14.35 4.44
C ARG A 136 2.75 14.49 3.23
N ALA A 137 1.44 14.56 3.44
CA ALA A 137 0.49 14.82 2.36
C ALA A 137 0.67 16.25 1.84
N THR A 138 1.00 16.39 0.55
CA THR A 138 1.34 17.68 -0.08
C THR A 138 0.15 18.39 -0.71
N ASP A 139 -0.96 17.68 -0.98
CA ASP A 139 -2.17 18.26 -1.56
C ASP A 139 -3.29 18.37 -0.53
N ALA A 140 -3.77 19.60 -0.32
CA ALA A 140 -4.85 19.89 0.60
C ALA A 140 -6.15 19.13 0.25
N ARG A 141 -6.39 18.83 -1.05
CA ARG A 141 -7.56 18.06 -1.48
C ARG A 141 -7.53 16.63 -0.97
N SER A 142 -6.37 16.09 -0.67
CA SER A 142 -6.27 14.74 -0.11
C SER A 142 -6.91 14.65 1.29
N ARG A 143 -7.14 15.78 1.97
CA ARG A 143 -7.71 15.80 3.32
C ARG A 143 -9.23 15.59 3.37
N ILE A 144 -9.93 15.52 2.23
CA ILE A 144 -11.39 15.31 2.22
C ILE A 144 -11.82 13.94 2.76
N ASN A 145 -10.91 12.97 2.86
CA ASN A 145 -11.13 11.61 3.36
C ASN A 145 -10.73 11.44 4.85
N GLN A 146 -10.30 12.51 5.54
CA GLN A 146 -9.81 12.39 6.92
C GLN A 146 -10.88 11.85 7.89
N ASN A 147 -12.12 12.29 7.75
CA ASN A 147 -13.22 11.83 8.63
C ASN A 147 -13.53 10.36 8.36
N GLU A 148 -13.65 9.97 7.10
CA GLU A 148 -13.92 8.60 6.68
C GLU A 148 -12.79 7.66 7.12
N PHE A 149 -11.54 8.11 7.05
CA PHE A 149 -10.39 7.39 7.60
C PHE A 149 -10.48 7.25 9.12
N GLU A 150 -10.78 8.32 9.85
CA GLU A 150 -10.91 8.28 11.30
C GLU A 150 -12.01 7.30 11.73
N GLU A 151 -13.17 7.31 11.08
CA GLU A 151 -14.28 6.38 11.34
C GLU A 151 -13.89 4.92 11.04
N TRP A 152 -13.27 4.69 9.88
CA TRP A 152 -12.80 3.36 9.49
C TRP A 152 -11.75 2.83 10.47
N MET A 153 -10.75 3.66 10.83
CA MET A 153 -9.66 3.28 11.73
C MET A 153 -10.15 3.07 13.16
N THR A 154 -11.08 3.90 13.64
CA THR A 154 -11.77 3.69 14.93
C THR A 154 -12.39 2.31 14.97
N THR A 155 -13.11 1.93 13.90
CA THR A 155 -13.73 0.61 13.78
C THR A 155 -12.68 -0.51 13.82
N GLN A 156 -11.57 -0.38 13.07
CA GLN A 156 -10.53 -1.41 13.04
C GLN A 156 -9.87 -1.61 14.41
N LEU A 157 -9.58 -0.51 15.13
CA LEU A 157 -8.95 -0.53 16.44
C LEU A 157 -9.87 -1.12 17.51
N ASN A 158 -11.14 -0.71 17.56
CA ASN A 158 -12.11 -1.22 18.55
C ASN A 158 -12.46 -2.70 18.31
N GLN A 159 -12.39 -3.16 17.06
CA GLN A 159 -12.53 -4.58 16.72
C GLN A 159 -11.24 -5.37 16.97
N ASN A 160 -10.17 -4.73 17.44
CA ASN A 160 -8.86 -5.32 17.67
C ASN A 160 -8.33 -6.06 16.42
N LYS A 161 -8.53 -5.43 15.25
CA LYS A 161 -8.05 -5.95 13.98
C LYS A 161 -6.53 -5.96 13.97
N SER A 162 -5.96 -7.02 13.42
CA SER A 162 -4.50 -7.17 13.38
C SER A 162 -3.84 -6.14 12.46
N TRP A 163 -2.63 -5.73 12.83
CA TRP A 163 -1.86 -4.76 12.05
C TRP A 163 -1.53 -5.24 10.63
N ASP A 164 -1.38 -6.54 10.42
CA ASP A 164 -1.18 -7.11 9.08
C ASP A 164 -2.41 -6.95 8.19
N GLN A 165 -3.61 -7.13 8.74
CA GLN A 165 -4.85 -6.88 8.01
C GLN A 165 -5.06 -5.38 7.75
N ILE A 166 -4.83 -4.51 8.75
CA ILE A 166 -4.93 -3.05 8.57
C ILE A 166 -3.96 -2.56 7.49
N THR A 167 -2.72 -3.07 7.51
CA THR A 167 -1.69 -2.73 6.51
C THR A 167 -2.11 -3.20 5.12
N THR A 168 -2.66 -4.41 5.01
CA THR A 168 -3.19 -4.94 3.75
C THR A 168 -4.30 -4.04 3.22
N ASP A 169 -5.30 -3.73 4.04
CA ASP A 169 -6.44 -2.89 3.64
C ASP A 169 -6.00 -1.52 3.12
N LEU A 170 -5.03 -0.88 3.78
CA LEU A 170 -4.50 0.43 3.38
C LEU A 170 -3.71 0.36 2.07
N LEU A 171 -2.92 -0.69 1.88
CA LEU A 171 -2.10 -0.85 0.68
C LEU A 171 -2.91 -1.29 -0.52
N THR A 172 -4.00 -2.04 -0.34
CA THR A 172 -4.78 -2.60 -1.46
C THR A 172 -6.05 -1.82 -1.76
N ALA A 173 -6.38 -0.79 -0.97
CA ALA A 173 -7.64 -0.04 -1.09
C ALA A 173 -7.93 0.47 -2.52
N THR A 174 -9.22 0.42 -2.86
CA THR A 174 -9.82 0.99 -4.07
C THR A 174 -11.21 1.52 -3.73
N GLY A 175 -11.76 2.37 -4.59
CA GLY A 175 -13.12 2.91 -4.45
C GLY A 175 -13.15 4.40 -4.11
N ASP A 176 -14.37 4.90 -3.86
CA ASP A 176 -14.61 6.31 -3.59
C ASP A 176 -14.02 6.73 -2.24
N VAL A 177 -13.27 7.82 -2.22
CA VAL A 177 -12.57 8.32 -1.03
C VAL A 177 -13.53 8.93 0.01
N ARG A 178 -14.79 9.19 -0.34
CA ARG A 178 -15.82 9.63 0.63
C ARG A 178 -16.63 8.49 1.21
N GLU A 179 -16.42 7.27 0.72
CA GLU A 179 -17.11 6.08 1.20
C GLU A 179 -16.15 5.08 1.86
N ASN A 180 -14.86 5.14 1.48
CA ASN A 180 -13.87 4.13 1.86
C ASN A 180 -12.70 4.78 2.61
N GLY A 181 -12.74 4.74 3.94
CA GLY A 181 -11.69 5.29 4.81
C GLY A 181 -10.31 4.65 4.60
N ASN A 182 -10.23 3.37 4.26
CA ASN A 182 -8.98 2.67 3.97
C ASN A 182 -8.24 3.20 2.74
N THR A 183 -8.87 4.02 1.89
CA THR A 183 -8.19 4.67 0.75
C THR A 183 -7.22 5.78 1.16
N ALA A 184 -7.20 6.18 2.45
CA ALA A 184 -6.45 7.33 2.95
C ALA A 184 -4.97 7.33 2.60
N LEU A 185 -4.27 6.20 2.75
CA LEU A 185 -2.84 6.11 2.44
C LEU A 185 -2.58 6.46 0.97
N ILE A 186 -3.35 5.85 0.07
CA ILE A 186 -3.19 6.05 -1.37
C ILE A 186 -3.59 7.49 -1.75
N PHE A 187 -4.68 7.98 -1.20
CA PHE A 187 -5.23 9.29 -1.53
C PHE A 187 -4.40 10.45 -0.96
N ALA A 188 -3.88 10.32 0.28
CA ALA A 188 -2.94 11.25 0.91
C ALA A 188 -1.71 11.53 0.03
N HIS A 189 -1.27 10.50 -0.69
CA HIS A 189 -0.09 10.53 -1.56
C HIS A 189 -0.43 10.43 -3.05
N GLN A 190 -1.67 10.77 -3.42
CA GLN A 190 -2.15 10.91 -4.81
C GLN A 190 -2.01 9.67 -5.71
N GLY A 191 -1.77 8.49 -5.15
CA GLY A 191 -1.38 7.31 -5.93
C GLY A 191 0.00 7.46 -6.60
N ASP A 192 0.84 8.38 -6.13
CA ASP A 192 2.18 8.57 -6.65
C ASP A 192 3.11 7.44 -6.19
N PRO A 193 3.72 6.66 -7.09
CA PRO A 193 4.47 5.48 -6.68
C PRO A 193 5.69 5.78 -5.80
N ALA A 194 6.34 6.93 -5.99
CA ALA A 194 7.52 7.30 -5.21
C ALA A 194 7.11 7.72 -3.78
N GLU A 195 6.06 8.52 -3.66
CA GLU A 195 5.50 8.92 -2.36
C GLU A 195 4.95 7.70 -1.60
N LEU A 196 4.22 6.80 -2.27
CA LEU A 196 3.71 5.59 -1.63
C LEU A 196 4.83 4.66 -1.14
N ALA A 197 5.93 4.55 -1.88
CA ALA A 197 7.09 3.79 -1.41
C ALA A 197 7.74 4.42 -0.18
N ALA A 198 7.96 5.73 -0.21
CA ALA A 198 8.53 6.48 0.92
C ALA A 198 7.68 6.30 2.18
N GLU A 199 6.36 6.45 2.05
CA GLU A 199 5.43 6.45 3.17
C GLU A 199 5.15 5.03 3.66
N THR A 200 5.06 4.04 2.77
CA THR A 200 5.01 2.63 3.17
C THR A 200 6.24 2.24 4.00
N SER A 201 7.44 2.65 3.57
CA SER A 201 8.68 2.38 4.30
C SER A 201 8.72 3.10 5.66
N ARG A 202 8.34 4.37 5.70
CA ARG A 202 8.33 5.17 6.92
C ARG A 202 7.32 4.64 7.94
N ILE A 203 6.10 4.39 7.49
CA ILE A 203 4.97 4.03 8.35
C ILE A 203 5.14 2.59 8.83
N PHE A 204 5.32 1.63 7.91
CA PHE A 204 5.27 0.22 8.26
C PHE A 204 6.63 -0.39 8.59
N LEU A 205 7.76 0.22 8.23
CA LEU A 205 9.09 -0.34 8.49
C LEU A 205 9.97 0.56 9.37
N GLY A 206 9.55 1.80 9.62
CA GLY A 206 10.34 2.76 10.39
C GLY A 206 11.62 3.20 9.66
N ILE A 207 11.70 2.98 8.35
CA ILE A 207 12.89 3.24 7.53
C ILE A 207 12.65 4.48 6.68
N GLN A 208 13.53 5.48 6.82
CA GLN A 208 13.51 6.73 6.05
C GLN A 208 14.26 6.55 4.72
N ILE A 209 13.64 5.85 3.76
CA ILE A 209 14.28 5.54 2.47
C ILE A 209 14.16 6.67 1.43
N GLN A 210 13.40 7.74 1.68
CA GLN A 210 13.08 8.76 0.67
C GLN A 210 14.29 9.50 0.09
N CYS A 211 15.38 9.68 0.86
CA CYS A 211 16.61 10.28 0.33
C CYS A 211 17.21 9.44 -0.80
N ALA A 212 16.96 8.12 -0.76
CA ALA A 212 17.36 7.19 -1.80
C ALA A 212 16.62 7.37 -3.13
N ASN A 213 15.64 8.29 -3.25
CA ASN A 213 15.01 8.59 -4.54
C ASN A 213 16.00 9.22 -5.54
N CYS A 214 16.85 10.13 -5.08
CA CYS A 214 17.73 10.91 -5.94
C CYS A 214 19.19 10.43 -5.90
N HIS A 215 19.67 9.95 -4.76
CA HIS A 215 21.05 9.51 -4.56
C HIS A 215 21.10 8.40 -3.51
N ASP A 216 22.17 7.61 -3.43
CA ASP A 216 22.32 6.66 -2.33
C ASP A 216 22.21 7.37 -0.97
N HIS A 217 21.56 6.74 0.01
CA HIS A 217 21.38 7.35 1.33
C HIS A 217 22.76 7.71 1.94
N PRO A 218 22.94 8.93 2.47
CA PRO A 218 24.27 9.44 2.81
C PRO A 218 24.90 8.73 4.02
N THR A 219 24.06 8.21 4.92
CA THR A 219 24.49 7.62 6.20
C THR A 219 23.90 6.24 6.48
N ASP A 220 23.13 5.67 5.54
CA ASP A 220 22.45 4.38 5.71
C ASP A 220 22.76 3.52 4.49
N LYS A 221 22.52 2.21 4.58
CA LYS A 221 22.85 1.22 3.55
C LYS A 221 21.94 1.29 2.31
N TRP A 222 20.87 2.08 2.35
CA TRP A 222 19.87 2.11 1.28
C TRP A 222 20.42 2.76 0.03
N LYS A 223 20.29 2.03 -1.07
CA LYS A 223 20.74 2.46 -2.40
C LYS A 223 19.58 3.05 -3.17
N ARG A 224 19.92 3.86 -4.16
CA ARG A 224 18.92 4.45 -5.04
C ARG A 224 18.02 3.39 -5.69
N ASN A 225 18.62 2.29 -6.13
CA ASN A 225 17.88 1.15 -6.66
C ASN A 225 16.87 0.57 -5.66
N SER A 226 17.22 0.48 -4.37
CA SER A 226 16.33 -0.07 -3.34
C SER A 226 15.05 0.75 -3.16
N PHE A 227 15.15 2.08 -3.30
CA PHE A 227 13.97 2.95 -3.28
C PHE A 227 13.06 2.66 -4.47
N HIS A 228 13.63 2.63 -5.67
CA HIS A 228 12.87 2.43 -6.90
C HIS A 228 12.30 1.01 -7.03
N GLU A 229 12.97 0.01 -6.44
CA GLU A 229 12.46 -1.36 -6.31
C GLU A 229 11.21 -1.43 -5.44
N LEU A 230 11.16 -0.65 -4.36
CA LEU A 230 9.94 -0.51 -3.54
C LEU A 230 8.85 0.28 -4.28
N ALA A 231 9.20 1.35 -4.99
CA ALA A 231 8.26 2.13 -5.80
C ALA A 231 7.62 1.31 -6.94
N ALA A 232 8.31 0.28 -7.43
CA ALA A 232 7.81 -0.62 -8.45
C ALA A 232 6.60 -1.47 -8.02
N PHE A 233 6.22 -1.46 -6.73
CA PHE A 233 4.95 -2.06 -6.28
C PHE A 233 3.71 -1.22 -6.61
N PHE A 234 3.85 0.09 -6.86
CA PHE A 234 2.72 1.02 -6.99
C PHE A 234 2.47 1.63 -8.40
N PRO A 235 3.09 1.22 -9.52
CA PRO A 235 2.91 1.93 -10.79
C PRO A 235 1.50 1.84 -11.36
N ARG A 236 0.59 1.05 -10.79
CA ARG A 236 -0.75 0.79 -11.36
C ARG A 236 -1.91 1.32 -10.52
N VAL A 237 -1.64 1.96 -9.39
CA VAL A 237 -2.68 2.61 -8.57
C VAL A 237 -2.86 4.08 -8.96
N ARG A 238 -4.10 4.58 -9.04
CA ARG A 238 -4.38 5.98 -9.40
C ARG A 238 -5.46 6.59 -8.55
N VAL A 239 -5.35 7.91 -8.38
CA VAL A 239 -6.44 8.75 -7.89
C VAL A 239 -7.01 9.53 -9.06
N ARG A 240 -8.32 9.42 -9.29
CA ARG A 240 -9.01 10.17 -10.34
C ARG A 240 -10.27 10.85 -9.80
N PRO A 241 -10.64 12.04 -10.30
CA PRO A 241 -11.92 12.64 -9.94
C PRO A 241 -13.08 11.79 -10.50
N VAL A 242 -14.13 11.61 -9.71
CA VAL A 242 -15.37 10.98 -10.19
C VAL A 242 -16.15 12.02 -10.98
N ARG A 243 -16.49 11.69 -12.23
CA ARG A 243 -17.26 12.59 -13.10
C ARG A 243 -18.68 12.70 -12.59
N ASP A 244 -19.23 13.92 -12.66
CA ASP A 244 -20.63 14.22 -12.35
C ASP A 244 -21.07 13.94 -10.90
N ALA A 245 -20.14 13.63 -9.99
CA ALA A 245 -20.41 13.48 -8.57
C ALA A 245 -20.67 14.84 -7.89
N THR A 246 -21.77 14.91 -7.14
CA THR A 246 -22.12 16.05 -6.28
C THR A 246 -22.39 15.53 -4.86
N PRO A 247 -21.55 15.87 -3.86
CA PRO A 247 -20.36 16.73 -3.94
C PRO A 247 -19.22 16.09 -4.74
N ARG A 248 -18.24 16.92 -5.16
CA ARG A 248 -17.04 16.44 -5.84
C ARG A 248 -16.28 15.43 -4.97
N THR A 249 -15.86 14.34 -5.60
CA THR A 249 -15.12 13.25 -4.96
C THR A 249 -14.05 12.67 -5.90
N PHE A 250 -13.20 11.82 -5.34
CA PHE A 250 -12.15 11.09 -6.04
C PHE A 250 -12.32 9.60 -5.79
N GLU A 251 -11.75 8.81 -6.68
CA GLU A 251 -11.74 7.36 -6.59
C GLU A 251 -10.30 6.86 -6.70
N VAL A 252 -9.94 5.94 -5.82
CA VAL A 252 -8.72 5.13 -5.96
C VAL A 252 -9.01 3.95 -6.88
N VAL A 253 -8.27 3.84 -7.98
CA VAL A 253 -8.46 2.79 -8.97
C VAL A 253 -7.17 2.02 -9.24
N SER A 254 -7.35 0.73 -9.52
CA SER A 254 -6.32 -0.17 -10.01
C SER A 254 -6.33 -0.19 -11.54
N MET A 255 -5.15 -0.24 -12.17
CA MET A 255 -5.00 -0.34 -13.63
C MET A 255 -4.18 -1.57 -14.01
N ASP A 256 -4.82 -2.55 -14.62
CA ASP A 256 -4.12 -3.74 -15.11
C ASP A 256 -3.66 -3.64 -16.56
N ARG A 257 -2.67 -4.47 -16.91
CA ARG A 257 -2.04 -4.53 -18.23
C ARG A 257 -3.05 -4.80 -19.37
N GLY A 258 -4.20 -5.43 -19.09
CA GLY A 258 -5.16 -5.90 -20.09
C GLY A 258 -6.41 -5.04 -20.32
N THR A 259 -6.90 -4.34 -19.29
CA THR A 259 -8.19 -3.63 -19.32
C THR A 259 -8.06 -2.14 -19.61
N ASP A 260 -7.10 -1.45 -18.97
CA ASP A 260 -6.94 0.02 -19.08
C ASP A 260 -5.56 0.45 -19.62
N GLY A 261 -4.52 -0.37 -19.44
CA GLY A 261 -3.14 -0.04 -19.82
C GLY A 261 -2.88 0.10 -21.34
N ASN A 262 -3.84 -0.30 -22.18
CA ASN A 262 -3.62 -0.42 -23.62
C ASN A 262 -3.63 0.94 -24.37
N GLN A 263 -4.40 1.92 -23.91
CA GLN A 263 -4.52 3.20 -24.64
C GLN A 263 -3.29 4.11 -24.50
N TYR A 264 -2.71 4.20 -23.28
CA TYR A 264 -1.54 5.05 -23.06
C TYR A 264 -0.23 4.37 -23.49
N ALA A 265 -0.10 3.05 -23.27
CA ALA A 265 1.03 2.29 -23.80
C ALA A 265 1.09 2.37 -25.34
N GLN A 266 -0.06 2.33 -26.03
CA GLN A 266 -0.13 2.58 -27.48
C GLN A 266 0.29 4.00 -27.84
N ARG A 267 -0.19 5.03 -27.11
CA ARG A 267 0.21 6.43 -27.32
C ARG A 267 1.71 6.65 -27.11
N MET A 268 2.32 5.95 -26.17
CA MET A 268 3.76 5.99 -25.92
C MET A 268 4.57 5.28 -26.99
N LYS A 269 4.09 4.12 -27.47
CA LYS A 269 4.69 3.43 -28.61
C LYS A 269 4.71 4.32 -29.86
N MET A 270 3.69 5.16 -30.04
CA MET A 270 3.64 6.16 -31.12
C MET A 270 4.67 7.30 -30.95
N LEU A 271 4.95 7.74 -29.71
CA LEU A 271 5.95 8.78 -29.44
C LEU A 271 7.39 8.25 -29.55
N GLN A 272 7.63 7.00 -29.13
CA GLN A 272 8.96 6.35 -29.20
C GLN A 272 9.30 5.86 -30.62
N ASP A 273 8.30 5.41 -31.37
CA ASP A 273 8.42 5.02 -32.77
C ASP A 273 7.48 5.87 -33.64
N PRO A 274 7.94 7.05 -34.10
CA PRO A 274 7.15 7.93 -34.95
C PRO A 274 6.72 7.27 -36.27
N SER A 275 7.39 6.19 -36.71
CA SER A 275 7.08 5.52 -37.98
C SER A 275 5.62 5.06 -38.05
N MET A 276 4.98 4.81 -36.90
CA MET A 276 3.56 4.49 -36.84
C MET A 276 2.68 5.71 -37.13
N LEU A 277 3.05 6.90 -36.63
CA LEU A 277 2.33 8.15 -36.88
C LEU A 277 2.40 8.54 -38.37
N PHE A 278 3.59 8.47 -38.98
CA PHE A 278 3.74 8.72 -40.42
C PHE A 278 2.93 7.70 -41.24
N ARG A 279 2.99 6.40 -40.92
CA ARG A 279 2.16 5.39 -41.60
C ARG A 279 0.65 5.65 -41.51
N LEU A 280 0.18 6.28 -40.43
CA LEU A 280 -1.24 6.51 -40.18
C LEU A 280 -1.74 7.85 -40.75
N TYR A 281 -0.89 8.88 -40.74
CA TYR A 281 -1.32 10.26 -40.94
C TYR A 281 -0.57 11.00 -42.05
N ASP A 282 0.65 10.61 -42.40
CA ASP A 282 1.40 11.20 -43.53
C ASP A 282 0.82 10.65 -44.84
N LYS A 283 -0.05 11.45 -45.47
CA LYS A 283 -0.83 11.02 -46.65
C LYS A 283 -0.04 11.20 -47.93
N ASN A 284 0.76 12.26 -47.99
CA ASN A 284 1.55 12.62 -49.15
C ASN A 284 2.92 11.90 -49.17
N ARG A 285 3.29 11.21 -48.07
CA ARG A 285 4.53 10.46 -47.86
C ARG A 285 5.78 11.32 -47.97
N ASP A 286 5.69 12.57 -47.56
CA ASP A 286 6.81 13.51 -47.58
C ASP A 286 7.69 13.44 -46.33
N GLY A 287 7.34 12.59 -45.36
CA GLY A 287 8.09 12.42 -44.13
C GLY A 287 7.87 13.56 -43.12
N LYS A 288 6.84 14.38 -43.34
CA LYS A 288 6.38 15.43 -42.42
C LYS A 288 4.90 15.18 -42.09
N LEU A 289 4.52 15.51 -40.86
CA LEU A 289 3.11 15.59 -40.48
C LEU A 289 2.70 17.05 -40.44
N THR A 290 1.61 17.39 -41.11
CA THR A 290 1.05 18.74 -41.15
C THR A 290 -0.32 18.81 -40.47
N GLU A 291 -0.73 20.02 -40.08
CA GLU A 291 -2.06 20.23 -39.48
C GLU A 291 -3.18 19.75 -40.41
N GLN A 292 -3.04 19.97 -41.73
CA GLN A 292 -4.03 19.56 -42.73
C GLN A 292 -4.23 18.05 -42.79
N GLU A 293 -3.16 17.29 -42.58
CA GLU A 293 -3.20 15.83 -42.62
C GLU A 293 -3.89 15.22 -41.39
N VAL A 294 -3.71 15.85 -40.23
CA VAL A 294 -4.30 15.40 -38.96
C VAL A 294 -5.65 16.04 -38.64
N GLN A 295 -6.07 17.10 -39.35
CA GLN A 295 -7.24 17.94 -39.02
C GLN A 295 -8.54 17.15 -38.82
N ARG A 296 -8.73 16.08 -39.58
CA ARG A 296 -9.94 15.23 -39.53
C ARG A 296 -9.78 13.98 -38.67
N THR A 297 -8.80 13.97 -37.78
CA THR A 297 -8.45 12.82 -36.96
C THR A 297 -8.58 13.15 -35.47
N ARG A 298 -8.50 12.13 -34.62
CA ARG A 298 -8.45 12.33 -33.16
C ARG A 298 -7.21 13.10 -32.71
N MET A 299 -6.18 13.20 -33.56
CA MET A 299 -4.90 13.87 -33.26
C MET A 299 -4.96 15.39 -33.43
N ALA A 300 -5.94 15.92 -34.18
CA ALA A 300 -6.05 17.37 -34.46
C ALA A 300 -5.95 18.23 -33.19
N ARG A 301 -6.66 17.86 -32.12
CA ARG A 301 -6.65 18.59 -30.83
C ARG A 301 -5.31 18.57 -30.09
N GLY A 302 -4.47 17.56 -30.33
CA GLY A 302 -3.16 17.41 -29.69
C GLY A 302 -2.00 17.85 -30.56
N PHE A 303 -2.19 17.96 -31.87
CA PHE A 303 -1.14 18.22 -32.84
C PHE A 303 -0.56 19.62 -32.71
N GLU A 304 -1.40 20.64 -32.49
CA GLU A 304 -0.94 22.02 -32.25
C GLU A 304 0.01 22.12 -31.05
N GLN A 305 -0.28 21.37 -29.97
CA GLN A 305 0.62 21.28 -28.80
C GLN A 305 1.92 20.53 -29.11
N MET A 306 1.90 19.58 -30.06
CA MET A 306 3.11 18.88 -30.49
C MET A 306 3.99 19.79 -31.34
N VAL A 307 3.41 20.53 -32.29
CA VAL A 307 4.12 21.53 -33.10
C VAL A 307 4.76 22.56 -32.18
N ALA A 308 3.99 23.14 -31.25
CA ALA A 308 4.51 24.12 -30.29
C ALA A 308 5.68 23.64 -29.40
N ARG A 309 5.88 22.32 -29.27
CA ARG A 309 6.96 21.72 -28.46
C ARG A 309 8.08 21.09 -29.27
N GLY A 310 7.83 20.73 -30.52
CA GLY A 310 8.69 19.88 -31.33
C GLY A 310 9.19 20.53 -32.62
N ASP A 311 8.46 21.48 -33.17
CA ASP A 311 8.81 22.20 -34.40
C ASP A 311 10.01 23.12 -34.12
N LYS A 312 11.18 22.74 -34.64
CA LYS A 312 12.44 23.46 -34.43
C LYS A 312 12.73 24.44 -35.56
N ASP A 313 12.20 24.19 -36.75
CA ASP A 313 12.47 24.98 -37.94
C ASP A 313 11.36 26.00 -38.27
N GLY A 314 10.23 25.94 -37.56
CA GLY A 314 9.11 26.87 -37.62
C GLY A 314 8.19 26.65 -38.82
N ASP A 315 8.27 25.49 -39.48
CA ASP A 315 7.52 25.21 -40.70
C ASP A 315 6.08 24.72 -40.47
N LYS A 316 5.66 24.61 -39.19
CA LYS A 316 4.35 24.10 -38.75
C LYS A 316 4.09 22.65 -39.14
N ALA A 317 5.14 21.92 -39.45
CA ALA A 317 5.12 20.49 -39.64
C ALA A 317 6.02 19.81 -38.59
N LEU A 318 5.95 18.48 -38.52
CA LEU A 318 6.77 17.71 -37.60
C LEU A 318 7.43 16.55 -38.35
N THR A 319 8.76 16.52 -38.32
CA THR A 319 9.57 15.38 -38.77
C THR A 319 9.65 14.28 -37.71
N ALA A 320 10.10 13.08 -38.09
CA ALA A 320 10.27 11.98 -37.15
C ALA A 320 11.31 12.30 -36.05
N GLU A 321 12.35 13.05 -36.42
CA GLU A 321 13.40 13.52 -35.52
C GLU A 321 12.86 14.56 -34.53
N GLU A 322 12.03 15.49 -34.98
CA GLU A 322 11.38 16.48 -34.12
C GLU A 322 10.39 15.82 -33.16
N ILE A 323 9.58 14.87 -33.63
CA ILE A 323 8.65 14.12 -32.78
C ILE A 323 9.39 13.34 -31.70
N LYS A 324 10.53 12.70 -32.03
CA LYS A 324 11.40 12.03 -31.04
C LYS A 324 12.03 13.03 -30.05
N GLY A 325 12.28 14.26 -30.51
CA GLY A 325 12.83 15.34 -29.71
C GLY A 325 11.81 16.05 -28.82
N ILE A 326 10.51 15.80 -28.99
CA ILE A 326 9.47 16.35 -28.10
C ILE A 326 9.67 15.74 -26.70
N PRO A 327 9.94 16.55 -25.66
CA PRO A 327 10.12 16.03 -24.32
C PRO A 327 8.85 15.32 -23.85
N ALA A 328 9.06 14.18 -23.21
CA ALA A 328 8.02 13.45 -22.51
C ALA A 328 7.30 14.37 -21.49
N PRO A 329 5.97 14.32 -21.35
CA PRO A 329 5.27 15.01 -20.28
C PRO A 329 5.89 14.73 -18.89
N GLU A 330 6.07 15.77 -18.07
CA GLU A 330 6.74 15.70 -16.75
C GLU A 330 6.16 14.63 -15.79
N ASN A 331 4.90 14.22 -15.98
CA ASN A 331 4.20 13.23 -15.16
C ASN A 331 3.94 11.90 -15.88
N MET A 332 4.74 11.56 -16.89
CA MET A 332 4.51 10.37 -17.72
C MET A 332 4.46 9.06 -16.95
N GLN A 333 5.28 8.94 -15.89
CA GLN A 333 5.31 7.77 -15.03
C GLN A 333 3.95 7.43 -14.42
N ARG A 334 3.10 8.44 -14.19
CA ARG A 334 1.70 8.28 -13.75
C ARG A 334 0.79 7.66 -14.81
N PHE A 335 1.28 7.26 -15.97
CA PHE A 335 0.46 6.59 -16.98
C PHE A 335 1.04 5.25 -17.43
N MET A 336 2.16 4.86 -16.83
CA MET A 336 2.82 3.59 -17.13
C MET A 336 2.30 2.50 -16.21
N THR A 337 2.21 1.28 -16.72
CA THR A 337 1.84 0.08 -15.93
C THR A 337 3.03 -0.55 -15.24
N GLU A 338 4.25 -0.17 -15.63
CA GLU A 338 5.50 -0.51 -14.95
C GLU A 338 6.20 0.75 -14.46
N TYR A 339 6.99 0.59 -13.41
CA TYR A 339 7.75 1.68 -12.82
C TYR A 339 9.09 1.82 -13.52
N HIS A 340 9.44 3.05 -13.86
CA HIS A 340 10.73 3.38 -14.46
C HIS A 340 11.56 4.24 -13.52
N MET A 341 12.77 3.80 -13.18
CA MET A 341 13.70 4.62 -12.42
C MET A 341 14.23 5.75 -13.30
N PRO A 342 14.10 7.02 -12.89
CA PRO A 342 14.61 8.16 -13.65
C PRO A 342 16.12 8.03 -13.92
N ASP A 343 16.57 8.51 -15.07
CA ASP A 343 18.01 8.62 -15.36
C ASP A 343 18.55 9.93 -14.76
N LEU A 344 19.69 9.86 -14.08
CA LEU A 344 20.31 11.04 -13.46
C LEU A 344 21.03 11.94 -14.48
N ASN A 345 21.49 11.36 -15.59
CA ASN A 345 22.20 12.07 -16.64
C ASN A 345 21.26 12.57 -17.74
N ASP A 346 20.10 11.94 -17.89
CA ASP A 346 19.06 12.33 -18.85
C ASP A 346 17.66 12.34 -18.22
N PRO A 347 17.24 13.46 -17.60
CA PRO A 347 15.92 13.58 -16.98
C PRO A 347 14.74 13.45 -17.96
N THR A 348 15.01 13.57 -19.28
CA THR A 348 13.99 13.43 -20.33
C THR A 348 13.83 11.99 -20.81
N SER A 349 14.78 11.11 -20.44
CA SER A 349 14.70 9.68 -20.68
C SER A 349 13.54 9.05 -19.93
N MET A 350 12.96 8.02 -20.53
CA MET A 350 11.98 7.15 -19.87
C MET A 350 12.55 6.47 -18.63
N GLY A 351 13.88 6.39 -18.51
CA GLY A 351 14.52 5.65 -17.44
C GLY A 351 14.39 4.13 -17.61
N LYS A 352 14.97 3.40 -16.66
CA LYS A 352 15.04 1.93 -16.69
C LYS A 352 13.84 1.32 -15.97
N VAL A 353 13.20 0.33 -16.60
CA VAL A 353 12.16 -0.47 -15.91
C VAL A 353 12.76 -1.15 -14.69
N VAL A 354 12.11 -0.98 -13.53
CA VAL A 354 12.50 -1.60 -12.26
C VAL A 354 11.47 -2.64 -11.86
N GLN A 355 11.94 -3.76 -11.32
CA GLN A 355 11.09 -4.83 -10.81
C GLN A 355 10.70 -4.57 -9.35
N PRO A 356 9.48 -4.94 -8.92
CA PRO A 356 9.06 -4.84 -7.53
C PRO A 356 9.87 -5.79 -6.63
N VAL A 357 10.70 -5.21 -5.77
CA VAL A 357 11.49 -5.93 -4.76
C VAL A 357 11.40 -5.18 -3.44
N LEU A 358 11.04 -5.88 -2.36
CA LEU A 358 11.14 -5.31 -1.02
C LEU A 358 12.58 -5.50 -0.52
N PHE A 359 13.34 -4.42 -0.53
CA PHE A 359 14.76 -4.39 -0.18
C PHE A 359 15.59 -5.44 -0.95
N VAL A 360 16.72 -5.90 -0.41
CA VAL A 360 17.77 -6.63 -1.18
C VAL A 360 17.44 -8.11 -1.44
N GLY A 361 16.18 -8.56 -1.35
CA GLY A 361 15.94 -10.01 -1.53
C GLY A 361 14.53 -10.48 -1.81
N THR A 362 13.48 -9.74 -1.43
CA THR A 362 12.12 -10.26 -1.54
C THR A 362 11.46 -9.74 -2.82
N LYS A 363 11.74 -10.42 -3.94
CA LYS A 363 11.20 -10.09 -5.27
C LYS A 363 9.76 -10.60 -5.41
N ALA A 364 8.86 -9.77 -5.95
CA ALA A 364 7.51 -10.22 -6.25
C ALA A 364 7.48 -11.14 -7.49
N PRO A 365 6.55 -12.10 -7.55
CA PRO A 365 6.30 -12.87 -8.77
C PRO A 365 6.04 -11.99 -9.99
N GLU A 366 6.42 -12.48 -11.16
CA GLU A 366 6.17 -11.78 -12.42
C GLU A 366 4.73 -12.00 -12.88
N GLY A 367 4.18 -11.02 -13.61
CA GLY A 367 2.85 -11.15 -14.24
C GLY A 367 1.65 -10.86 -13.33
N LEU A 368 1.86 -10.56 -12.05
CA LEU A 368 0.79 -10.18 -11.13
C LEU A 368 -0.02 -9.00 -11.65
N ASP A 369 -1.32 -9.03 -11.37
CA ASP A 369 -2.19 -7.86 -11.45
C ASP A 369 -1.78 -6.83 -10.35
N ASP A 370 -2.37 -5.64 -10.40
CA ASP A 370 -2.02 -4.57 -9.45
C ASP A 370 -2.42 -4.88 -7.99
N ILE A 371 -3.57 -5.50 -7.76
CA ILE A 371 -4.03 -5.83 -6.41
C ILE A 371 -3.17 -6.95 -5.84
N GLU A 372 -2.94 -8.02 -6.59
CA GLU A 372 -2.04 -9.12 -6.25
C GLU A 372 -0.61 -8.63 -5.96
N ARG A 373 -0.13 -7.65 -6.74
CA ARG A 373 1.19 -7.02 -6.53
C ARG A 373 1.25 -6.30 -5.17
N ARG A 374 0.23 -5.51 -4.82
CA ARG A 374 0.20 -4.80 -3.52
C ARG A 374 -0.10 -5.72 -2.34
N GLU A 375 -0.90 -6.77 -2.53
CA GLU A 375 -1.07 -7.83 -1.53
C GLU A 375 0.24 -8.56 -1.26
N THR A 376 1.03 -8.83 -2.31
CA THR A 376 2.36 -9.43 -2.20
C THR A 376 3.28 -8.53 -1.38
N LEU A 377 3.27 -7.22 -1.62
CA LEU A 377 4.00 -6.27 -0.77
C LEU A 377 3.54 -6.37 0.68
N SER A 378 2.23 -6.34 0.94
CA SER A 378 1.71 -6.47 2.31
C SER A 378 2.18 -7.74 3.00
N LYS A 379 2.16 -8.89 2.32
CA LYS A 379 2.68 -10.17 2.84
C LYS A 379 4.19 -10.09 3.15
N PHE A 380 4.97 -9.41 2.32
CA PHE A 380 6.40 -9.21 2.55
C PHE A 380 6.68 -8.25 3.72
N LEU A 381 5.84 -7.24 3.93
CA LEU A 381 5.93 -6.35 5.08
C LEU A 381 5.59 -7.10 6.38
N THR A 382 4.51 -7.87 6.36
CA THR A 382 3.85 -8.42 7.56
C THR A 382 4.33 -9.81 7.97
N THR A 383 5.22 -10.43 7.20
CA THR A 383 5.79 -11.74 7.55
C THR A 383 6.49 -11.70 8.91
N PRO A 384 6.35 -12.72 9.77
CA PRO A 384 7.04 -12.78 11.07
C PRO A 384 8.58 -12.68 10.97
N SER A 385 9.15 -13.00 9.82
CA SER A 385 10.60 -12.87 9.57
C SER A 385 11.04 -11.41 9.34
N ASN A 386 10.12 -10.52 9.02
CA ASN A 386 10.39 -9.10 8.83
C ASN A 386 10.29 -8.35 10.16
N VAL A 387 11.42 -8.26 10.85
CA VAL A 387 11.51 -7.60 12.16
C VAL A 387 11.23 -6.10 12.10
N TRP A 388 11.38 -5.45 10.95
CA TRP A 388 11.14 -4.00 10.84
C TRP A 388 9.67 -3.65 11.04
N PHE A 389 8.76 -4.53 10.61
CA PHE A 389 7.33 -4.28 10.72
C PHE A 389 6.85 -4.20 12.17
N SER A 390 7.11 -5.25 12.95
CA SER A 390 6.75 -5.27 14.36
C SER A 390 7.51 -4.21 15.15
N ARG A 391 8.80 -3.98 14.85
CA ARG A 391 9.60 -2.94 15.52
C ARG A 391 9.04 -1.55 15.26
N ALA A 392 8.70 -1.21 14.03
CA ALA A 392 8.18 0.11 13.68
C ALA A 392 6.87 0.40 14.40
N ILE A 393 5.95 -0.57 14.43
CA ILE A 393 4.65 -0.42 15.11
C ILE A 393 4.86 -0.31 16.62
N VAL A 394 5.58 -1.25 17.24
CA VAL A 394 5.83 -1.24 18.69
C VAL A 394 6.54 0.04 19.11
N ASN A 395 7.59 0.45 18.40
CA ASN A 395 8.35 1.64 18.74
C ASN A 395 7.50 2.91 18.62
N ARG A 396 6.60 2.95 17.63
CA ARG A 396 5.69 4.07 17.44
C ARG A 396 4.69 4.20 18.58
N LEU A 397 4.02 3.10 18.93
CA LEU A 397 3.09 3.07 20.06
C LEU A 397 3.80 3.41 21.38
N TRP A 398 5.01 2.87 21.57
CA TRP A 398 5.85 3.15 22.73
C TRP A 398 6.22 4.64 22.83
N ALA A 399 6.72 5.22 21.73
CA ALA A 399 7.11 6.62 21.69
C ALA A 399 5.92 7.56 21.96
N GLU A 400 4.74 7.24 21.45
CA GLU A 400 3.54 8.04 21.71
C GLU A 400 3.10 7.94 23.18
N MET A 401 3.13 6.74 23.77
CA MET A 401 2.69 6.52 25.15
C MET A 401 3.69 6.99 26.21
N LEU A 402 4.99 6.92 25.90
CA LEU A 402 6.06 7.16 26.88
C LEU A 402 6.92 8.38 26.56
N GLY A 403 6.66 9.05 25.43
CA GLY A 403 7.31 10.28 24.99
C GLY A 403 8.68 10.08 24.33
N GLU A 404 9.24 8.87 24.35
CA GLU A 404 10.53 8.55 23.73
C GLU A 404 10.52 7.14 23.15
N GLY A 405 10.98 6.99 21.91
CA GLY A 405 11.13 5.70 21.25
C GLY A 405 12.48 5.04 21.51
N PHE A 406 12.55 3.73 21.27
CA PHE A 406 13.79 2.96 21.17
C PHE A 406 14.63 3.42 19.95
N TYR A 407 15.94 3.54 20.14
CA TYR A 407 16.92 3.95 19.12
C TYR A 407 17.84 2.81 18.67
#